data_AF-A0A196SE96-F1
#
_entry.id   AF-A0A196SE96-F1
#
_cell.length_a   1.000
_cell.length_b   1.000
_cell.length_c   1.000
_cell.angle_alpha   90.00
_cell.angle_beta   90.00
_cell.angle_gamma   90.00
#
_symmetry.space_group_name_H-M   'P 1'
#
loop_
_entity.id
_entity.type
_entity.pdbx_description
1 polymer ?
#
loop_
_entity_poly.entity_id
_entity_poly.type
_entity_poly.pdbx_seq_one_letter_code
_entity_poly.pdbx_strand_id
1 'polypeptide(L)'
;MNAERIENYRIEELLGVGGFGELHKALDRESGVFVAIRVVRLVPTQADLPTESELLMKCACSPFIVPYKEVIRNGNELWFVMEYCRRGSLSTLLKKGTRPNEHELREIATCCLFALYYLHNRNIIHGDINPNNLLLSESGVIRVSEFGLSMLLKYSGCKGSTPQYMAPEVYDEQAGVKCDVWSLGISLLEMAEGKNPYAGLNQKRLVKEVCFGAIPLLSSSAWSTGFVDFVGKCLVRDVNERWSVSQLMEHPFVKESVERIRRNGTSEVLWKLSKSAWNVIGDTDHAISSMDVTPMTVVAKPVLKVTIECLEEWVRLDREVEEVTVASKCCKESGVKVLDLSGFAKLREWNVGDYCFQTVEVLKLIGLTQLERVVIGYYCFADEEYNVQTDKMNPNRRFYLKNYLPSLKSLLFGCTVFCYCTYAVFENLPELTTIELGADSLTFKVDESSELIMRSGGDRSK
;
A
#
# COMPACT_ATOMS: atom_id res chain seq x y z
N MET A 1 5.40 17.01 21.86
CA MET A 1 4.64 16.00 21.09
C MET A 1 4.50 16.35 19.60
N ASN A 2 3.62 17.24 19.12
CA ASN A 2 3.51 17.48 17.66
C ASN A 2 4.61 18.37 17.07
N ALA A 3 5.12 19.36 17.81
CA ALA A 3 6.25 20.18 17.36
C ALA A 3 7.53 19.34 17.15
N GLU A 4 7.83 18.43 18.09
CA GLU A 4 8.97 17.49 17.99
C GLU A 4 8.83 16.53 16.80
N ARG A 5 7.60 16.07 16.48
CA ARG A 5 7.34 15.24 15.28
C ARG A 5 7.64 15.99 13.98
N ILE A 6 7.38 17.29 13.93
CA ILE A 6 7.66 18.12 12.74
C ILE A 6 9.16 18.38 12.60
N GLU A 7 9.86 18.63 13.72
CA GLU A 7 11.32 18.83 13.72
C GLU A 7 12.10 17.63 13.19
N ASN A 8 11.52 16.42 13.28
CA ASN A 8 12.07 15.20 12.67
C ASN A 8 12.14 15.28 11.13
N TYR A 9 11.34 16.13 10.49
CA TYR A 9 11.32 16.29 9.04
C TYR A 9 12.06 17.54 8.59
N ARG A 10 13.21 17.36 7.94
CA ARG A 10 13.93 18.46 7.30
C ARG A 10 13.38 18.71 5.90
N ILE A 11 12.58 19.75 5.72
CA ILE A 11 12.11 20.20 4.40
C ILE A 11 13.30 20.58 3.52
N GLU A 12 13.34 20.08 2.28
CA GLU A 12 14.42 20.35 1.32
C GLU A 12 13.93 21.10 0.08
N GLU A 13 12.81 20.67 -0.51
CA GLU A 13 12.38 21.16 -1.82
C GLU A 13 10.85 21.28 -1.89
N LEU A 14 10.35 22.38 -2.45
CA LEU A 14 8.95 22.52 -2.83
C LEU A 14 8.70 21.79 -4.16
N LEU A 15 8.03 20.64 -4.09
CA LEU A 15 7.71 19.82 -5.27
C LEU A 15 6.52 20.39 -6.07
N GLY A 16 5.62 21.13 -5.41
CA GLY A 16 4.52 21.80 -6.10
C GLY A 16 3.48 22.41 -5.17
N VAL A 17 2.65 23.28 -5.73
CA VAL A 17 1.51 23.89 -5.04
C VAL A 17 0.24 23.46 -5.76
N GLY A 18 -0.62 22.73 -5.05
CA GLY A 18 -1.88 22.20 -5.57
C GLY A 18 -3.09 22.84 -4.90
N GLY A 19 -4.29 22.42 -5.32
CA GLY A 19 -5.55 22.90 -4.72
C GLY A 19 -5.63 22.67 -3.21
N PHE A 20 -4.99 21.61 -2.72
CA PHE A 20 -4.93 21.22 -1.31
C PHE A 20 -3.77 21.83 -0.51
N GLY A 21 -2.95 22.67 -1.11
CA GLY A 21 -1.79 23.30 -0.47
C GLY A 21 -0.45 22.82 -1.02
N GLU A 22 0.60 22.97 -0.23
CA GLU A 22 1.99 22.80 -0.66
C GLU A 22 2.44 21.33 -0.52
N LEU A 23 3.22 20.84 -1.49
CA LEU A 23 3.89 19.54 -1.45
C LEU A 23 5.38 19.76 -1.32
N HIS A 24 5.97 19.20 -0.27
CA HIS A 24 7.39 19.32 0.01
C HIS A 24 8.07 17.95 -0.04
N LYS A 25 9.29 17.90 -0.56
CA LYS A 25 10.24 16.80 -0.30
C LYS A 25 10.93 17.10 1.02
N ALA A 26 11.02 16.11 1.89
CA ALA A 26 11.68 16.24 3.18
C ALA A 26 12.53 15.02 3.49
N LEU A 27 13.62 15.20 4.23
CA LEU A 27 14.38 14.12 4.83
C LEU A 27 13.80 13.78 6.20
N ASP A 28 13.35 12.54 6.36
CA ASP A 28 13.04 11.98 7.68
C ASP A 28 14.36 11.69 8.41
N ARG A 29 14.65 12.45 9.47
CA ARG A 29 15.93 12.37 10.19
C ARG A 29 16.11 11.05 10.94
N GLU A 30 15.01 10.40 11.30
CA GLU A 30 15.03 9.12 12.01
C GLU A 30 15.46 7.98 11.08
N SER A 31 14.81 7.87 9.92
CA SER A 31 15.10 6.79 8.95
C SER A 31 16.22 7.13 7.96
N GLY A 32 16.55 8.41 7.78
CA GLY A 32 17.46 8.87 6.73
C GLY A 32 16.88 8.78 5.31
N VAL A 33 15.58 8.57 5.16
CA VAL A 33 14.89 8.39 3.88
C VAL A 33 14.09 9.64 3.50
N PHE A 34 13.97 9.91 2.19
CA PHE A 34 13.11 10.98 1.69
C PHE A 34 11.63 10.62 1.79
N VAL A 35 10.83 11.59 2.24
CA VAL A 35 9.37 11.55 2.29
C VAL A 35 8.80 12.73 1.51
N ALA A 36 7.54 12.60 1.10
CA ALA A 36 6.74 13.70 0.60
C ALA A 36 5.79 14.17 1.70
N ILE A 37 5.66 15.49 1.89
CA ILE A 37 4.82 16.10 2.90
C ILE A 37 3.84 17.06 2.23
N ARG A 38 2.56 16.70 2.25
CA ARG A 38 1.48 17.60 1.82
C ARG A 38 0.98 18.40 3.02
N VAL A 39 1.10 19.72 2.94
CA VAL A 39 0.64 20.65 3.98
C VAL A 39 -0.70 21.24 3.57
N VAL A 40 -1.76 20.91 4.32
CA VAL A 40 -3.13 21.38 4.12
C VAL A 40 -3.46 22.41 5.19
N ARG A 41 -3.82 23.63 4.77
CA ARG A 41 -4.28 24.68 5.69
C ARG A 41 -5.77 24.52 5.95
N LEU A 42 -6.12 24.34 7.21
CA LEU A 42 -7.49 24.23 7.70
C LEU A 42 -8.11 25.61 7.87
N VAL A 43 -9.39 25.72 7.53
CA VAL A 43 -10.17 26.91 7.86
C VAL A 43 -10.78 26.71 9.24
N PRO A 44 -10.67 27.70 10.16
CA PRO A 44 -11.33 27.62 11.45
C PRO A 44 -12.85 27.47 11.24
N THR A 45 -13.39 26.30 11.54
CA THR A 45 -14.82 26.00 11.48
C THR A 45 -15.25 25.39 12.81
N GLN A 46 -16.53 25.52 13.19
CA GLN A 46 -17.09 24.89 14.39
C GLN A 46 -17.32 23.37 14.24
N ALA A 47 -16.93 22.78 13.11
CA ALA A 47 -17.16 21.37 12.82
C ALA A 47 -16.05 20.47 13.38
N ASP A 48 -16.43 19.28 13.84
CA ASP A 48 -15.48 18.27 14.28
C ASP A 48 -14.61 17.81 13.10
N LEU A 49 -13.35 18.24 13.13
CA LEU A 49 -12.31 17.77 12.22
C LEU A 49 -12.03 16.29 12.51
N PRO A 50 -11.89 15.44 11.49
CA PRO A 50 -11.43 14.08 11.69
C PRO A 50 -10.08 14.06 12.41
N THR A 51 -9.90 13.11 13.31
CA THR A 51 -8.64 12.89 14.04
C THR A 51 -7.51 12.46 13.10
N GLU A 52 -6.25 12.68 13.50
CA GLU A 52 -5.07 12.20 12.75
C GLU A 52 -5.16 10.70 12.45
N SER A 53 -5.62 9.92 13.44
CA SER A 53 -5.79 8.47 13.31
C SER A 53 -6.94 8.08 12.39
N GLU A 54 -8.07 8.80 12.37
CA GLU A 54 -9.15 8.55 11.40
C GLU A 54 -8.74 8.88 9.97
N LEU A 55 -7.94 9.93 9.78
CA LEU A 55 -7.39 10.27 8.48
C LEU A 55 -6.40 9.19 8.01
N LEU A 56 -5.50 8.76 8.89
CA LEU A 56 -4.51 7.73 8.59
C LEU A 56 -5.12 6.33 8.45
N MET A 57 -6.13 5.96 9.25
CA MET A 57 -6.85 4.68 9.11
C MET A 57 -7.64 4.60 7.80
N LYS A 58 -8.05 5.74 7.27
CA LYS A 58 -8.65 5.80 5.93
C LYS A 58 -7.57 5.67 4.85
N CYS A 59 -6.35 6.13 5.09
CA CYS A 59 -5.21 5.93 4.19
C CYS A 59 -4.91 4.42 4.04
N ALA A 60 -4.95 3.97 2.79
CA ALA A 60 -5.03 2.57 2.40
C ALA A 60 -3.72 1.81 2.51
N CYS A 61 -3.77 0.52 2.89
CA CYS A 61 -2.69 -0.43 2.62
C CYS A 61 -2.98 -1.14 1.29
N SER A 62 -2.63 -0.49 0.18
CA SER A 62 -2.69 -1.07 -1.16
C SER A 62 -1.40 -0.76 -1.90
N PRO A 63 -0.79 -1.72 -2.62
CA PRO A 63 0.44 -1.47 -3.38
C PRO A 63 0.27 -0.46 -4.52
N PHE A 64 -0.98 -0.15 -4.88
CA PHE A 64 -1.35 0.83 -5.92
C PHE A 64 -1.78 2.18 -5.37
N ILE A 65 -1.63 2.42 -4.06
CA ILE A 65 -1.84 3.71 -3.41
C ILE A 65 -0.54 4.11 -2.72
N VAL A 66 -0.19 5.40 -2.71
CA VAL A 66 1.02 5.86 -2.02
C VAL A 66 0.88 5.61 -0.52
N PRO A 67 1.82 4.91 0.13
CA PRO A 67 1.78 4.68 1.56
C PRO A 67 1.91 5.99 2.35
N TYR A 68 1.01 6.18 3.31
CA TYR A 68 1.08 7.27 4.28
C TYR A 68 1.83 6.76 5.51
N LYS A 69 2.86 7.48 5.92
CA LYS A 69 3.61 7.20 7.15
C LYS A 69 2.82 7.70 8.36
N GLU A 70 2.38 8.95 8.32
CA GLU A 70 1.63 9.58 9.40
C GLU A 70 0.91 10.85 8.95
N VAL A 71 -0.01 11.32 9.80
CA VAL A 71 -0.62 12.65 9.71
C VAL A 71 -0.27 13.41 10.97
N ILE A 72 0.20 14.65 10.84
CA ILE A 72 0.61 15.51 11.96
C ILE A 72 -0.20 16.79 11.93
N ARG A 73 -0.84 17.14 13.05
CA ARG A 73 -1.52 18.43 13.23
C ARG A 73 -0.58 19.46 13.83
N ASN A 74 -0.41 20.56 13.11
CA ASN A 74 0.36 21.72 13.54
C ASN A 74 -0.50 22.98 13.56
N GLY A 75 -1.14 23.27 14.69
CA GLY A 75 -2.09 24.38 14.79
C GLY A 75 -3.24 24.23 13.78
N ASN A 76 -3.26 25.11 12.78
CA ASN A 76 -4.25 25.12 11.69
C ASN A 76 -3.78 24.39 10.43
N GLU A 77 -2.70 23.62 10.50
CA GLU A 77 -2.18 22.84 9.39
C GLU A 77 -2.27 21.34 9.67
N LEU A 78 -2.54 20.57 8.63
CA LEU A 78 -2.36 19.11 8.61
C LEU A 78 -1.24 18.76 7.65
N TRP A 79 -0.29 18.00 8.15
CA TRP A 79 0.87 17.51 7.42
C TRP A 79 0.66 16.03 7.14
N PHE A 80 0.48 15.69 5.86
CA PHE A 80 0.38 14.30 5.41
C PHE A 80 1.76 13.84 4.96
N VAL A 81 2.39 12.99 5.77
CA VAL A 81 3.71 12.43 5.48
C VAL A 81 3.52 11.11 4.74
N MET A 82 4.10 10.99 3.54
CA MET A 82 3.92 9.84 2.65
C MET A 82 5.21 9.46 1.93
N GLU A 83 5.25 8.26 1.35
CA GLU A 83 6.40 7.79 0.58
C GLU A 83 6.73 8.74 -0.58
N TYR A 84 8.00 9.12 -0.70
CA TYR A 84 8.47 9.92 -1.83
C TYR A 84 8.70 9.05 -3.08
N CYS A 85 7.83 9.20 -4.09
CA CYS A 85 7.97 8.51 -5.36
C CYS A 85 8.95 9.24 -6.29
N ARG A 86 10.21 8.77 -6.30
CA ARG A 86 11.34 9.38 -7.05
C ARG A 86 11.11 9.57 -8.55
N ARG A 87 10.32 8.72 -9.22
CA ARG A 87 10.05 8.86 -10.66
C ARG A 87 8.99 9.92 -10.98
N GLY A 88 8.40 10.55 -9.96
CA GLY A 88 7.42 11.60 -10.12
C GLY A 88 6.10 11.13 -10.73
N SER A 89 5.30 12.09 -11.16
CA SER A 89 3.97 11.86 -11.71
C SER A 89 3.98 11.67 -13.23
N LEU A 90 2.93 11.04 -13.76
CA LEU A 90 2.73 10.91 -15.20
C LEU A 90 2.56 12.29 -15.89
N SER A 91 2.06 13.31 -15.19
CA SER A 91 2.04 14.70 -15.66
C SER A 91 3.45 15.23 -15.94
N THR A 92 4.43 14.94 -15.07
CA THR A 92 5.83 15.32 -15.28
C THR A 92 6.41 14.61 -16.52
N LEU A 93 6.07 13.34 -16.73
CA LEU A 93 6.45 12.58 -17.92
C LEU A 93 5.92 13.24 -19.21
N LEU A 94 4.62 13.59 -19.22
CA LEU A 94 3.97 14.26 -20.35
C LEU A 94 4.60 15.63 -20.64
N LYS A 95 4.87 16.44 -19.61
CA LYS A 95 5.51 17.76 -19.75
C LYS A 95 6.91 17.67 -20.37
N LYS A 96 7.63 16.57 -20.14
CA LYS A 96 8.92 16.28 -20.77
C LYS A 96 8.79 15.71 -22.19
N GLY A 97 7.59 15.71 -22.77
CA GLY A 97 7.32 15.27 -24.14
C GLY A 97 7.24 13.75 -24.31
N THR A 98 7.34 12.98 -23.22
CA THR A 98 7.21 11.53 -23.28
C THR A 98 5.75 11.14 -23.15
N ARG A 99 5.19 10.55 -24.20
CA ARG A 99 3.80 10.07 -24.22
C ARG A 99 3.76 8.54 -24.08
N PRO A 100 2.96 8.01 -23.14
CA PRO A 100 2.78 6.57 -23.04
C PRO A 100 2.17 5.99 -24.31
N ASN A 101 2.70 4.87 -24.79
CA ASN A 101 2.09 4.09 -25.85
C ASN A 101 0.88 3.27 -25.32
N GLU A 102 0.13 2.62 -26.20
CA GLU A 102 -1.09 1.90 -25.81
C GLU A 102 -0.84 0.77 -24.79
N HIS A 103 0.30 0.07 -24.88
CA HIS A 103 0.65 -0.96 -23.90
C HIS A 103 0.92 -0.35 -22.52
N GLU A 104 1.60 0.80 -22.47
CA GLU A 104 1.82 1.53 -21.22
C GLU A 104 0.51 2.08 -20.65
N LEU A 105 -0.37 2.64 -21.50
CA LEU A 105 -1.70 3.12 -21.10
C LEU A 105 -2.57 2.00 -20.51
N ARG A 106 -2.49 0.79 -21.07
CA ARG A 106 -3.19 -0.39 -20.55
C ARG A 106 -2.76 -0.73 -19.13
N GLU A 107 -1.46 -0.72 -18.88
CA GLU A 107 -0.89 -1.09 -17.58
C GLU A 107 -1.11 0.04 -16.55
N ILE A 108 -1.02 1.31 -16.97
CA ILE A 108 -1.44 2.48 -16.18
C ILE A 108 -2.91 2.34 -15.77
N ALA A 109 -3.82 2.11 -16.72
CA ALA A 109 -5.24 1.93 -16.46
C ALA A 109 -5.48 0.77 -15.48
N THR A 110 -4.75 -0.34 -15.65
CA THR A 110 -4.85 -1.52 -14.78
C THR A 110 -4.45 -1.20 -13.32
N CYS A 111 -3.31 -0.54 -13.11
CA CYS A 111 -2.90 -0.11 -11.76
C CYS A 111 -3.91 0.86 -11.13
N CYS A 112 -4.44 1.81 -11.90
CA CYS A 112 -5.49 2.71 -11.43
C CYS A 112 -6.77 1.95 -11.04
N LEU A 113 -7.19 0.95 -11.83
CA LEU A 113 -8.34 0.11 -11.51
C LEU A 113 -8.12 -0.67 -10.21
N PHE A 114 -6.93 -1.19 -9.93
CA PHE A 114 -6.66 -1.83 -8.62
C PHE A 114 -6.78 -0.86 -7.45
N ALA A 115 -6.25 0.36 -7.58
CA ALA A 115 -6.38 1.40 -6.57
C ALA A 115 -7.85 1.78 -6.35
N LEU A 116 -8.60 2.04 -7.43
CA LEU A 116 -10.01 2.40 -7.37
C LEU A 116 -10.87 1.25 -6.86
N TYR A 117 -10.59 0.00 -7.23
CA TYR A 117 -11.31 -1.17 -6.72
C TYR A 117 -11.17 -1.28 -5.20
N TYR A 118 -9.95 -1.07 -4.69
CA TYR A 118 -9.68 -1.04 -3.27
C TYR A 118 -10.50 0.04 -2.55
N LEU A 119 -10.56 1.26 -3.11
CA LEU A 119 -11.28 2.40 -2.52
C LEU A 119 -12.80 2.22 -2.60
N HIS A 120 -13.31 1.87 -3.77
CA HIS A 120 -14.74 1.78 -4.06
C HIS A 120 -15.42 0.67 -3.26
N ASN A 121 -14.74 -0.46 -3.02
CA ASN A 121 -15.25 -1.52 -2.14
C ASN A 121 -15.39 -1.10 -0.67
N ARG A 122 -14.77 0.01 -0.28
CA ARG A 122 -14.91 0.63 1.05
C ARG A 122 -15.82 1.85 1.03
N ASN A 123 -16.52 2.07 -0.08
CA ASN A 123 -17.35 3.25 -0.34
C ASN A 123 -16.57 4.57 -0.20
N ILE A 124 -15.31 4.56 -0.64
CA ILE A 124 -14.42 5.71 -0.62
C ILE A 124 -14.27 6.25 -2.03
N ILE A 125 -14.54 7.55 -2.20
CA ILE A 125 -14.31 8.28 -3.45
C ILE A 125 -12.91 8.88 -3.41
N HIS A 126 -12.13 8.70 -4.47
CA HIS A 126 -10.84 9.38 -4.59
C HIS A 126 -11.06 10.88 -4.81
N GLY A 127 -11.78 11.25 -5.86
CA GLY A 127 -12.26 12.61 -6.15
C GLY A 127 -11.29 13.49 -6.94
N ASP A 128 -10.03 13.07 -7.11
CA ASP A 128 -9.03 13.81 -7.91
C ASP A 128 -8.09 12.89 -8.70
N ILE A 129 -8.66 11.90 -9.43
CA ILE A 129 -7.85 11.06 -10.33
C ILE A 129 -7.43 11.89 -11.56
N ASN A 130 -6.13 12.14 -11.69
CA ASN A 130 -5.54 12.86 -12.82
C ASN A 130 -4.04 12.52 -12.94
N PRO A 131 -3.37 12.80 -14.07
CA PRO A 131 -1.96 12.46 -14.26
C PRO A 131 -0.98 13.07 -13.25
N ASN A 132 -1.34 14.12 -12.51
CA ASN A 132 -0.47 14.66 -11.43
C ASN A 132 -0.47 13.74 -10.20
N ASN A 133 -1.57 13.02 -9.97
CA ASN A 133 -1.77 12.14 -8.82
C ASN A 133 -1.52 10.66 -9.14
N LEU A 134 -1.03 10.37 -10.34
CA LEU A 134 -0.59 9.04 -10.76
C LEU A 134 0.94 9.01 -10.76
N LEU A 135 1.54 8.38 -9.75
CA LEU A 135 2.98 8.35 -9.57
C LEU A 135 3.55 7.04 -10.09
N LEU A 136 4.63 7.12 -10.88
CA LEU A 136 5.35 5.93 -11.32
C LEU A 136 6.29 5.48 -10.20
N SER A 137 6.25 4.19 -9.87
CA SER A 137 7.21 3.59 -8.93
C SER A 137 8.40 2.98 -9.66
N GLU A 138 9.51 2.80 -8.95
CA GLU A 138 10.71 2.14 -9.50
C GLU A 138 10.51 0.64 -9.76
N SER A 139 9.53 0.03 -9.07
CA SER A 139 9.15 -1.37 -9.24
C SER A 139 8.24 -1.62 -10.45
N GLY A 140 7.83 -0.58 -11.18
CA GLY A 140 6.97 -0.73 -12.36
C GLY A 140 5.50 -0.90 -12.03
N VAL A 141 4.98 -0.11 -11.09
CA VAL A 141 3.54 0.09 -10.87
C VAL A 141 3.19 1.57 -10.79
N ILE A 142 1.95 1.92 -11.13
CA ILE A 142 1.39 3.24 -10.81
C ILE A 142 0.81 3.21 -9.40
N ARG A 143 1.16 4.24 -8.61
CA ARG A 143 0.58 4.50 -7.30
C ARG A 143 -0.26 5.77 -7.34
N VAL A 144 -1.50 5.67 -6.89
CA VAL A 144 -2.41 6.80 -6.75
C VAL A 144 -2.07 7.55 -5.46
N SER A 145 -1.77 8.83 -5.58
CA SER A 145 -1.50 9.73 -4.43
C SER A 145 -2.71 10.61 -4.12
N GLU A 146 -2.64 11.34 -3.00
CA GLU A 146 -3.64 12.37 -2.61
C GLU A 146 -5.04 11.85 -2.30
N PHE A 147 -5.18 10.53 -2.22
CA PHE A 147 -6.34 9.88 -1.66
C PHE A 147 -6.60 10.37 -0.22
N GLY A 148 -7.83 10.81 0.05
CA GLY A 148 -8.29 11.22 1.38
C GLY A 148 -8.23 12.73 1.63
N LEU A 149 -7.52 13.49 0.79
CA LEU A 149 -7.56 14.96 0.81
C LEU A 149 -8.94 15.49 0.36
N SER A 150 -9.63 14.77 -0.51
CA SER A 150 -11.00 15.08 -0.94
C SER A 150 -12.00 15.14 0.22
N MET A 151 -11.82 14.34 1.27
CA MET A 151 -12.65 14.41 2.48
C MET A 151 -12.44 15.70 3.29
N LEU A 152 -11.29 16.36 3.09
CA LEU A 152 -10.91 17.59 3.78
C LEU A 152 -11.39 18.85 3.05
N LEU A 153 -12.02 18.71 1.87
CA LEU A 153 -12.55 19.84 1.10
C LEU A 153 -13.52 20.71 1.92
N LYS A 154 -14.39 20.09 2.71
CA LYS A 154 -15.34 20.82 3.59
C LYS A 154 -14.67 21.54 4.77
N TYR A 155 -13.43 21.19 5.10
CA TYR A 155 -12.68 21.68 6.25
C TYR A 155 -11.52 22.62 5.85
N SER A 156 -11.27 22.75 4.56
CA SER A 156 -10.21 23.57 4.00
C SER A 156 -10.83 24.64 3.10
N GLY A 157 -10.16 25.79 2.96
CA GLY A 157 -10.56 26.82 1.98
C GLY A 157 -10.21 26.41 0.55
N CYS A 158 -9.83 25.15 0.36
CA CYS A 158 -9.27 24.59 -0.84
C CYS A 158 -10.37 24.22 -1.82
N LYS A 159 -10.20 24.65 -3.07
CA LYS A 159 -10.92 24.09 -4.22
C LYS A 159 -10.12 22.89 -4.71
N GLY A 160 -10.04 21.85 -3.89
CA GLY A 160 -9.13 20.71 -4.11
C GLY A 160 -9.59 19.72 -5.18
N SER A 161 -10.17 20.19 -6.27
CA SER A 161 -10.48 19.33 -7.40
C SER A 161 -10.03 19.98 -8.68
N THR A 162 -9.46 19.18 -9.56
CA THR A 162 -9.05 19.65 -10.88
C THR A 162 -10.27 19.60 -11.80
N PRO A 163 -10.97 20.72 -12.07
CA PRO A 163 -12.36 20.66 -12.55
C PRO A 163 -12.50 19.99 -13.92
N GLN A 164 -11.43 20.02 -14.72
CA GLN A 164 -11.35 19.43 -16.05
C GLN A 164 -11.46 17.89 -16.03
N TYR A 165 -11.33 17.24 -14.88
CA TYR A 165 -11.47 15.79 -14.72
C TYR A 165 -12.77 15.39 -14.03
N MET A 166 -13.57 16.36 -13.58
CA MET A 166 -14.81 16.08 -12.83
C MET A 166 -15.89 15.51 -13.74
N ALA A 167 -16.61 14.53 -13.20
CA ALA A 167 -17.76 13.94 -13.87
C ALA A 167 -18.98 14.90 -13.85
N PRO A 168 -19.91 14.79 -14.80
CA PRO A 168 -21.10 15.64 -14.87
C PRO A 168 -21.89 15.71 -13.57
N GLU A 169 -22.14 14.56 -12.93
CA GLU A 169 -22.94 14.45 -11.71
C GLU A 169 -22.33 15.13 -10.48
N VAL A 170 -21.02 15.40 -10.51
CA VAL A 170 -20.33 16.10 -9.43
C VAL A 170 -20.73 17.58 -9.38
N TYR A 171 -21.09 18.18 -10.52
CA TYR A 171 -21.57 19.56 -10.57
C TYR A 171 -22.99 19.72 -10.02
N ASP A 172 -23.76 18.64 -9.97
CA ASP A 172 -25.10 18.57 -9.38
C ASP A 172 -25.07 18.05 -7.92
N GLU A 173 -23.89 18.02 -7.29
CA GLU A 173 -23.66 17.56 -5.91
C GLU A 173 -24.04 16.08 -5.67
N GLN A 174 -24.14 15.26 -6.72
CA GLN A 174 -24.47 13.83 -6.66
C GLN A 174 -23.23 12.95 -6.85
N ALA A 175 -22.13 13.30 -6.18
CA ALA A 175 -20.88 12.56 -6.29
C ALA A 175 -21.02 11.15 -5.72
N GLY A 176 -20.66 10.14 -6.52
CA GLY A 176 -20.53 8.75 -6.12
C GLY A 176 -19.22 8.15 -6.64
N VAL A 177 -18.88 6.93 -6.23
CA VAL A 177 -17.61 6.27 -6.59
C VAL A 177 -17.33 6.21 -8.10
N LYS A 178 -18.38 6.15 -8.93
CA LYS A 178 -18.24 6.15 -10.40
C LYS A 178 -17.77 7.49 -10.99
N CYS A 179 -17.68 8.58 -10.24
CA CYS A 179 -17.06 9.81 -10.72
C CYS A 179 -15.55 9.62 -10.97
N ASP A 180 -14.88 8.77 -10.18
CA ASP A 180 -13.45 8.44 -10.38
C ASP A 180 -13.21 7.70 -11.71
N VAL A 181 -14.20 6.92 -12.15
CA VAL A 181 -14.15 6.22 -13.45
C VAL A 181 -14.14 7.21 -14.61
N TRP A 182 -14.94 8.27 -14.52
CA TRP A 182 -14.91 9.36 -15.51
C TRP A 182 -13.56 10.07 -15.51
N SER A 183 -13.06 10.42 -14.32
CA SER A 183 -11.75 11.06 -14.17
C SER A 183 -10.61 10.21 -14.72
N LEU A 184 -10.66 8.88 -14.55
CA LEU A 184 -9.75 7.94 -15.22
C LEU A 184 -9.86 8.01 -16.75
N GLY A 185 -11.07 8.04 -17.29
CA GLY A 185 -11.30 8.19 -18.74
C GLY A 185 -10.68 9.46 -19.31
N ILE A 186 -10.87 10.61 -18.65
CA ILE A 186 -10.26 11.89 -19.05
C ILE A 186 -8.73 11.83 -18.93
N SER A 187 -8.21 11.18 -17.88
CA SER A 187 -6.77 11.02 -17.69
C SER A 187 -6.13 10.19 -18.81
N LEU A 188 -6.78 9.10 -19.22
CA LEU A 188 -6.31 8.25 -20.31
C LEU A 188 -6.34 8.98 -21.65
N LEU A 189 -7.40 9.77 -21.92
CA LEU A 189 -7.47 10.64 -23.09
C LEU A 189 -6.32 11.64 -23.11
N GLU A 190 -6.06 12.31 -21.99
CA GLU A 190 -4.98 13.30 -21.92
C GLU A 190 -3.61 12.68 -22.15
N MET A 191 -3.33 11.51 -21.55
CA MET A 191 -2.05 10.84 -21.75
C MET A 191 -1.87 10.35 -23.19
N ALA A 192 -2.95 9.87 -23.82
CA ALA A 192 -2.95 9.40 -25.20
C ALA A 192 -2.75 10.56 -26.20
N GLU A 193 -3.54 11.62 -26.07
CA GLU A 193 -3.57 12.75 -27.02
C GLU A 193 -2.54 13.85 -26.67
N GLY A 194 -1.94 13.78 -25.47
CA GLY A 194 -0.97 14.75 -24.95
C GLY A 194 -1.59 16.05 -24.43
N LYS A 195 -2.92 16.16 -24.43
CA LYS A 195 -3.64 17.36 -23.96
C LYS A 195 -5.01 16.98 -23.42
N ASN A 196 -5.37 17.54 -22.26
CA ASN A 196 -6.71 17.40 -21.70
C ASN A 196 -7.78 17.99 -22.67
N PRO A 197 -8.90 17.27 -22.93
CA PRO A 197 -9.92 17.71 -23.89
C PRO A 197 -10.59 19.04 -23.51
N TYR A 198 -10.56 19.41 -22.24
CA TYR A 198 -11.16 20.63 -21.72
C TYR A 198 -10.13 21.71 -21.34
N ALA A 199 -8.87 21.52 -21.70
CA ALA A 199 -7.80 22.48 -21.42
C ALA A 199 -8.11 23.85 -22.03
N GLY A 200 -7.98 24.91 -21.22
CA GLY A 200 -8.19 26.30 -21.62
C GLY A 200 -9.65 26.79 -21.55
N LEU A 201 -10.61 25.94 -21.19
CA LEU A 201 -11.98 26.37 -20.94
C LEU A 201 -12.10 27.09 -19.59
N ASN A 202 -12.88 28.17 -19.56
CA ASN A 202 -13.30 28.79 -18.31
C ASN A 202 -14.39 27.94 -17.62
N GLN A 203 -14.61 28.17 -16.32
CA GLN A 203 -15.52 27.34 -15.52
C GLN A 203 -16.93 27.20 -16.11
N LYS A 204 -17.53 28.30 -16.59
CA LYS A 204 -18.88 28.26 -17.18
C LYS A 204 -18.92 27.42 -18.46
N ARG A 205 -17.92 27.54 -19.33
CA ARG A 205 -17.83 26.76 -20.56
C ARG A 205 -17.51 25.29 -20.26
N LEU A 206 -16.62 25.03 -19.32
CA LEU A 206 -16.26 23.68 -18.89
C LEU A 206 -17.50 22.91 -18.43
N VAL A 207 -18.29 23.46 -17.50
CA VAL A 207 -19.52 22.82 -17.01
C VAL A 207 -20.49 22.57 -18.16
N LYS A 208 -20.65 23.55 -19.06
CA LYS A 208 -21.52 23.38 -20.23
C LYS A 208 -21.07 22.22 -21.12
N GLU A 209 -19.77 22.13 -21.43
CA GLU A 209 -19.24 21.08 -22.29
C GLU A 209 -19.30 19.70 -21.63
N VAL A 210 -18.99 19.59 -20.34
CA VAL A 210 -19.06 18.31 -19.61
C VAL A 210 -20.50 17.81 -19.53
N CYS A 211 -21.44 18.67 -19.11
CA CYS A 211 -22.82 18.26 -18.87
C CYS A 211 -23.67 18.14 -20.15
N PHE A 212 -23.39 18.94 -21.19
CA PHE A 212 -24.26 19.03 -22.37
C PHE A 212 -23.54 18.93 -23.72
N GLY A 213 -22.20 18.99 -23.73
CA GLY A 213 -21.39 18.93 -24.95
C GLY A 213 -21.28 17.54 -25.56
N ALA A 214 -20.47 17.42 -26.60
CA ALA A 214 -20.10 16.11 -27.12
C ALA A 214 -19.16 15.40 -26.13
N ILE A 215 -19.31 14.08 -26.00
CA ILE A 215 -18.37 13.28 -25.21
C ILE A 215 -17.01 13.31 -25.92
N PRO A 216 -15.90 13.62 -25.22
CA PRO A 216 -14.57 13.56 -25.81
C PRO A 216 -14.25 12.15 -26.30
N LEU A 217 -13.69 12.07 -27.50
CA LEU A 217 -13.29 10.80 -28.12
C LEU A 217 -11.79 10.83 -28.40
N LEU A 218 -11.17 9.65 -28.41
CA LEU A 218 -9.83 9.48 -28.97
C LEU A 218 -9.87 9.86 -30.45
N SER A 219 -8.98 10.76 -30.87
CA SER A 219 -9.08 11.43 -32.15
C SER A 219 -8.35 10.67 -33.28
N SER A 220 -7.41 9.81 -32.90
CA SER A 220 -6.51 9.12 -33.82
C SER A 220 -6.99 7.71 -34.16
N SER A 221 -6.89 7.34 -35.45
CA SER A 221 -7.04 5.95 -35.90
C SER A 221 -5.88 5.03 -35.47
N ALA A 222 -4.87 5.56 -34.77
CA ALA A 222 -3.75 4.80 -34.24
C ALA A 222 -4.11 3.93 -33.02
N TRP A 223 -5.24 4.18 -32.37
CA TRP A 223 -5.66 3.45 -31.17
C TRP A 223 -6.48 2.22 -31.51
N SER A 224 -6.25 1.12 -30.79
CA SER A 224 -7.06 -0.09 -30.97
C SER A 224 -8.53 0.15 -30.62
N THR A 225 -9.42 -0.59 -31.28
CA THR A 225 -10.85 -0.56 -30.96
C THR A 225 -11.12 -0.95 -29.51
N GLY A 226 -10.28 -1.82 -28.93
CA GLY A 226 -10.36 -2.20 -27.52
C GLY A 226 -10.04 -1.04 -26.56
N PHE A 227 -9.02 -0.23 -26.86
CA PHE A 227 -8.72 0.95 -26.05
C PHE A 227 -9.81 2.01 -26.17
N VAL A 228 -10.30 2.26 -27.39
CA VAL A 228 -11.40 3.19 -27.66
C VAL A 228 -12.67 2.78 -26.92
N ASP A 229 -13.06 1.50 -26.97
CA ASP A 229 -14.24 1.01 -26.24
C ASP A 229 -14.06 1.15 -24.72
N PHE A 230 -12.87 0.81 -24.17
CA PHE A 230 -12.58 0.96 -22.75
C PHE A 230 -12.77 2.40 -22.26
N VAL A 231 -12.18 3.38 -22.97
CA VAL A 231 -12.36 4.81 -22.65
C VAL A 231 -13.82 5.23 -22.81
N GLY A 232 -14.51 4.70 -23.82
CA GLY A 232 -15.95 4.91 -24.02
C GLY A 232 -16.80 4.41 -22.84
N LYS A 233 -16.45 3.28 -22.22
CA LYS A 233 -17.12 2.78 -21.00
C LYS A 233 -16.87 3.66 -19.78
N CYS A 234 -15.74 4.34 -19.72
CA CYS A 234 -15.43 5.31 -18.68
C CYS A 234 -16.22 6.63 -18.87
N LEU A 235 -16.33 7.11 -20.11
CA LEU A 235 -16.90 8.43 -20.44
C LEU A 235 -18.37 8.37 -20.83
N VAL A 236 -19.17 7.72 -19.98
CA VAL A 236 -20.64 7.72 -20.10
C VAL A 236 -21.23 8.78 -19.18
N ARG A 237 -22.07 9.67 -19.74
CA ARG A 237 -22.68 10.77 -18.98
C ARG A 237 -23.64 10.28 -17.90
N ASP A 238 -24.50 9.33 -18.23
CA ASP A 238 -25.39 8.69 -17.26
C ASP A 238 -24.58 7.79 -16.31
N VAL A 239 -24.60 8.11 -15.02
CA VAL A 239 -23.87 7.38 -13.99
C VAL A 239 -24.34 5.93 -13.81
N ASN A 240 -25.62 5.65 -14.11
CA ASN A 240 -26.17 4.30 -14.00
C ASN A 240 -25.62 3.39 -15.10
N GLU A 241 -25.48 3.94 -16.31
CA GLU A 241 -24.94 3.26 -17.49
C GLU A 241 -23.40 3.21 -17.50
N ARG A 242 -22.72 4.17 -16.83
CA ARG A 242 -21.27 4.16 -16.69
C ARG A 242 -20.79 2.90 -15.99
N TRP A 243 -19.78 2.23 -16.54
CA TRP A 243 -19.28 0.99 -15.96
C TRP A 243 -18.66 1.22 -14.57
N SER A 244 -18.84 0.26 -13.68
CA SER A 244 -18.12 0.21 -12.41
C SER A 244 -16.68 -0.27 -12.63
N VAL A 245 -15.82 -0.06 -11.62
CA VAL A 245 -14.44 -0.57 -11.65
C VAL A 245 -14.43 -2.09 -11.84
N SER A 246 -15.29 -2.85 -11.15
CA SER A 246 -15.37 -4.30 -11.30
C SER A 246 -15.72 -4.72 -12.73
N GLN A 247 -16.61 -3.99 -13.41
CA GLN A 247 -16.93 -4.24 -14.83
C GLN A 247 -15.74 -3.90 -15.73
N LEU A 248 -15.05 -2.79 -15.47
CA LEU A 248 -13.88 -2.38 -16.25
C LEU A 248 -12.69 -3.34 -16.10
N MET A 249 -12.50 -3.96 -14.93
CA MET A 249 -11.44 -4.97 -14.73
C MET A 249 -11.63 -6.22 -15.60
N GLU A 250 -12.87 -6.53 -16.00
CA GLU A 250 -13.19 -7.64 -16.91
C GLU A 250 -13.15 -7.24 -18.40
N HIS A 251 -12.92 -5.96 -18.70
CA HIS A 251 -12.92 -5.46 -20.06
C HIS A 251 -11.72 -6.05 -20.86
N PRO A 252 -11.91 -6.49 -22.12
CA PRO A 252 -10.86 -7.14 -22.91
C PRO A 252 -9.56 -6.35 -23.04
N PHE A 253 -9.64 -5.02 -23.04
CA PHE A 253 -8.47 -4.13 -23.07
C PHE A 253 -7.51 -4.35 -21.90
N VAL A 254 -8.01 -4.60 -20.68
CA VAL A 254 -7.18 -4.69 -19.46
C VAL A 254 -7.18 -6.08 -18.83
N LYS A 255 -8.12 -6.97 -19.16
CA LYS A 255 -8.29 -8.26 -18.47
C LYS A 255 -7.01 -9.08 -18.33
N GLU A 256 -6.25 -9.25 -19.41
CA GLU A 256 -4.97 -9.96 -19.37
C GLU A 256 -3.92 -9.23 -18.51
N SER A 257 -3.89 -7.90 -18.57
CA SER A 257 -3.01 -7.05 -17.76
C SER A 257 -3.38 -7.13 -16.27
N VAL A 258 -4.68 -7.17 -15.94
CA VAL A 258 -5.19 -7.38 -14.58
C VAL A 258 -4.69 -8.71 -14.03
N GLU A 259 -4.86 -9.80 -14.79
CA GLU A 259 -4.39 -11.13 -14.37
C GLU A 259 -2.86 -11.16 -14.19
N ARG A 260 -2.11 -10.58 -15.13
CA ARG A 260 -0.65 -10.52 -15.09
C ARG A 260 -0.13 -9.69 -13.91
N ILE A 261 -0.62 -8.47 -13.73
CA ILE A 261 -0.18 -7.60 -12.62
C ILE A 261 -0.62 -8.19 -11.29
N ARG A 262 -1.84 -8.75 -11.18
CA ARG A 262 -2.28 -9.43 -9.95
C ARG A 262 -1.36 -10.58 -9.59
N ARG A 263 -0.89 -11.36 -10.58
CA ARG A 263 0.00 -12.49 -10.37
C ARG A 263 1.44 -12.08 -10.03
N ASN A 264 1.93 -11.00 -10.65
CA ASN A 264 3.34 -10.60 -10.57
C ASN A 264 3.60 -9.47 -9.57
N GLY A 265 2.56 -8.81 -9.06
CA GLY A 265 2.63 -7.59 -8.24
C GLY A 265 3.13 -6.34 -8.99
N THR A 266 3.67 -6.49 -10.20
CA THR A 266 4.36 -5.46 -10.97
C THR A 266 4.13 -5.61 -12.47
N SER A 267 4.40 -4.54 -13.22
CA SER A 267 4.35 -4.52 -14.68
C SER A 267 5.74 -4.33 -15.27
N GLU A 268 6.20 -5.28 -16.10
CA GLU A 268 7.46 -5.16 -16.83
C GLU A 268 7.44 -3.97 -17.81
N VAL A 269 6.28 -3.68 -18.40
CA VAL A 269 6.07 -2.54 -19.30
C VAL A 269 6.30 -1.24 -18.55
N LEU A 270 5.68 -1.07 -17.38
CA LEU A 270 5.89 0.12 -16.56
C LEU A 270 7.27 0.16 -15.93
N TRP A 271 7.89 -0.99 -15.63
CA TRP A 271 9.27 -1.04 -15.17
C TRP A 271 10.23 -0.48 -16.23
N LYS A 272 10.06 -0.88 -17.50
CA LYS A 272 10.82 -0.34 -18.64
C LYS A 272 10.57 1.16 -18.80
N LEU A 273 9.30 1.59 -18.71
CA LEU A 273 8.95 3.01 -18.72
C LEU A 273 9.63 3.76 -17.56
N SER A 274 9.73 3.17 -16.37
CA SER A 274 10.39 3.80 -15.23
C SER A 274 11.89 3.99 -15.44
N LYS A 275 12.53 3.10 -16.20
CA LYS A 275 13.95 3.20 -16.56
C LYS A 275 14.19 4.24 -17.66
N SER A 276 13.37 4.26 -18.71
CA SER A 276 13.49 5.26 -19.78
C SER A 276 13.13 6.66 -19.28
N ALA A 277 12.06 6.79 -18.50
CA ALA A 277 11.65 8.03 -17.87
C ALA A 277 12.73 8.57 -16.94
N TRP A 278 13.44 7.73 -16.18
CA TRP A 278 14.53 8.19 -15.31
C TRP A 278 15.65 8.89 -16.07
N ASN A 279 16.04 8.37 -17.24
CA ASN A 279 17.07 9.00 -18.07
C ASN A 279 16.65 10.36 -18.64
N VAL A 280 15.33 10.62 -18.72
CA VAL A 280 14.75 11.91 -19.11
C VAL A 280 14.47 12.80 -17.90
N ILE A 281 14.28 12.19 -16.72
CA ILE A 281 13.92 12.87 -15.50
C ILE A 281 15.15 13.35 -14.72
N GLY A 282 16.24 12.59 -14.74
CA GLY A 282 17.49 12.89 -14.04
C GLY A 282 18.45 13.74 -14.85
N ASP A 283 18.40 15.06 -14.62
CA ASP A 283 19.57 15.95 -14.74
C ASP A 283 19.36 17.26 -13.93
N THR A 284 19.07 17.14 -12.64
CA THR A 284 19.08 18.30 -11.71
C THR A 284 19.76 18.03 -10.37
N ASP A 285 20.38 16.87 -10.15
CA ASP A 285 21.26 16.66 -8.99
C ASP A 285 22.68 17.12 -9.33
N HIS A 286 22.88 18.43 -9.43
CA HIS A 286 24.22 19.01 -9.40
C HIS A 286 24.59 19.45 -7.97
N ALA A 287 25.74 18.91 -7.54
CA ALA A 287 26.66 19.39 -6.52
C ALA A 287 26.29 19.15 -5.04
N ILE A 288 26.70 17.98 -4.54
CA ILE A 288 27.55 17.96 -3.33
C ILE A 288 28.95 17.52 -3.78
N SER A 289 29.76 18.52 -4.14
CA SER A 289 31.21 18.34 -4.28
C SER A 289 31.83 18.20 -2.90
N SER A 290 32.73 17.22 -2.79
CA SER A 290 33.88 17.16 -1.88
C SER A 290 33.61 17.29 -0.37
N MET A 291 33.44 16.14 0.29
CA MET A 291 34.22 15.84 1.50
C MET A 291 34.69 14.39 1.44
N ASP A 292 35.99 14.20 1.57
CA ASP A 292 36.68 12.92 1.63
C ASP A 292 36.07 12.02 2.71
N VAL A 293 35.53 10.87 2.28
CA VAL A 293 35.49 9.68 3.12
C VAL A 293 36.00 8.53 2.27
N THR A 294 37.11 7.97 2.72
CA THR A 294 37.82 6.82 2.15
C THR A 294 36.86 5.63 1.90
N PRO A 295 37.14 4.78 0.90
CA PRO A 295 36.26 3.67 0.56
C PRO A 295 36.41 2.56 1.59
N MET A 296 35.42 2.42 2.48
CA MET A 296 35.14 1.12 3.12
C MET A 296 34.07 0.39 2.30
N THR A 297 34.54 -0.45 1.39
CA THR A 297 33.78 -1.58 0.88
C THR A 297 33.37 -2.48 2.04
N VAL A 298 32.09 -2.41 2.42
CA VAL A 298 31.32 -3.60 2.79
C VAL A 298 30.12 -3.60 1.86
N VAL A 299 30.21 -4.39 0.79
CA VAL A 299 29.03 -4.77 0.01
C VAL A 299 28.13 -5.55 0.98
N ALA A 300 27.15 -4.89 1.58
CA ALA A 300 26.02 -5.59 2.15
C ALA A 300 25.38 -6.35 0.98
N LYS A 301 25.37 -7.68 1.07
CA LYS A 301 24.58 -8.52 0.17
C LYS A 301 23.14 -7.98 0.21
N PRO A 302 22.43 -7.90 -0.93
CA PRO A 302 21.02 -7.51 -0.92
C PRO A 302 20.26 -8.51 -0.05
N VAL A 303 19.74 -8.03 1.08
CA VAL A 303 18.87 -8.79 1.97
C VAL A 303 17.59 -9.09 1.19
N LEU A 304 17.27 -10.37 1.02
CA LEU A 304 16.04 -10.80 0.35
C LEU A 304 14.86 -10.59 1.31
N LYS A 305 14.28 -9.40 1.27
CA LYS A 305 13.08 -9.03 2.04
C LYS A 305 11.81 -9.21 1.19
N VAL A 306 10.84 -9.95 1.71
CA VAL A 306 9.58 -10.26 1.03
C VAL A 306 8.41 -9.88 1.93
N THR A 307 7.44 -9.17 1.36
CA THR A 307 6.14 -8.93 1.99
C THR A 307 5.10 -9.85 1.35
N ILE A 308 4.29 -10.51 2.18
CA ILE A 308 3.26 -11.46 1.80
C ILE A 308 1.90 -10.83 2.07
N GLU A 309 1.16 -10.53 0.99
CA GLU A 309 -0.15 -9.88 1.03
C GLU A 309 -1.30 -10.85 0.74
N CYS A 310 -0.99 -12.05 0.23
CA CYS A 310 -1.96 -13.13 0.04
C CYS A 310 -1.37 -14.53 0.30
N LEU A 311 -2.23 -15.54 0.42
CA LEU A 311 -1.81 -16.92 0.70
C LEU A 311 -0.97 -17.52 -0.45
N GLU A 312 -1.29 -17.19 -1.70
CA GLU A 312 -0.61 -17.72 -2.87
C GLU A 312 0.87 -17.30 -2.91
N GLU A 313 1.20 -16.12 -2.38
CA GLU A 313 2.57 -15.65 -2.19
C GLU A 313 3.30 -16.42 -1.10
N TRP A 314 2.61 -16.77 -0.01
CA TRP A 314 3.16 -17.64 1.03
C TRP A 314 3.57 -19.01 0.46
N VAL A 315 2.73 -19.61 -0.38
CA VAL A 315 2.99 -20.92 -0.99
C VAL A 315 4.17 -20.88 -1.97
N ARG A 316 4.43 -19.73 -2.60
CA ARG A 316 5.49 -19.54 -3.60
C ARG A 316 6.76 -18.90 -3.03
N LEU A 317 6.81 -18.70 -1.72
CA LEU A 317 7.91 -18.02 -1.06
C LEU A 317 9.24 -18.75 -1.31
N ASP A 318 10.23 -18.01 -1.79
CA ASP A 318 11.58 -18.52 -2.01
C ASP A 318 12.21 -18.96 -0.68
N ARG A 319 12.88 -20.11 -0.68
CA ARG A 319 13.54 -20.67 0.51
C ARG A 319 14.77 -19.87 0.96
N GLU A 320 15.30 -19.03 0.08
CA GLU A 320 16.47 -18.20 0.31
C GLU A 320 16.14 -16.83 0.94
N VAL A 321 14.87 -16.57 1.26
CA VAL A 321 14.42 -15.31 1.89
C VAL A 321 15.07 -15.10 3.25
N GLU A 322 15.42 -13.84 3.53
CA GLU A 322 16.05 -13.42 4.79
C GLU A 322 15.07 -12.68 5.70
N GLU A 323 14.12 -11.92 5.16
CA GLU A 323 13.10 -11.23 5.95
C GLU A 323 11.72 -11.44 5.34
N VAL A 324 10.77 -11.89 6.14
CA VAL A 324 9.39 -12.13 5.70
C VAL A 324 8.43 -11.30 6.53
N THR A 325 7.65 -10.45 5.89
CA THR A 325 6.56 -9.69 6.52
C THR A 325 5.22 -10.13 5.95
N VAL A 326 4.32 -10.69 6.76
CA VAL A 326 2.95 -11.00 6.36
C VAL A 326 2.07 -9.81 6.70
N ALA A 327 1.35 -9.24 5.71
CA ALA A 327 0.48 -8.10 5.93
C ALA A 327 -0.74 -8.47 6.79
N SER A 328 -1.29 -7.52 7.56
CA SER A 328 -2.48 -7.77 8.38
C SER A 328 -3.68 -8.24 7.53
N LYS A 329 -4.48 -9.15 8.09
CA LYS A 329 -5.66 -9.80 7.47
C LYS A 329 -5.33 -10.72 6.29
N CYS A 330 -4.07 -11.10 6.15
CA CYS A 330 -3.61 -12.08 5.16
C CYS A 330 -3.77 -13.52 5.69
N CYS A 331 -3.85 -14.50 4.78
CA CYS A 331 -3.85 -15.94 5.11
C CYS A 331 -4.96 -16.39 6.10
N LYS A 332 -6.10 -15.70 6.17
CA LYS A 332 -7.22 -16.04 7.08
C LYS A 332 -7.81 -17.42 6.81
N GLU A 333 -8.28 -17.64 5.58
CA GLU A 333 -8.92 -18.87 5.13
C GLU A 333 -7.94 -19.80 4.40
N SER A 334 -6.71 -19.89 4.92
CA SER A 334 -5.61 -20.51 4.18
C SER A 334 -5.84 -21.97 3.76
N GLY A 335 -6.77 -22.69 4.40
CA GLY A 335 -6.85 -24.15 4.32
C GLY A 335 -5.60 -24.85 4.87
N VAL A 336 -4.54 -24.10 5.23
CA VAL A 336 -3.28 -24.57 5.76
C VAL A 336 -3.46 -24.82 7.25
N LYS A 337 -3.45 -26.09 7.63
CA LYS A 337 -3.52 -26.51 9.05
C LYS A 337 -2.16 -26.50 9.73
N VAL A 338 -1.08 -26.66 8.96
CA VAL A 338 0.30 -26.72 9.46
C VAL A 338 1.15 -25.70 8.73
N LEU A 339 1.65 -24.72 9.47
CA LEU A 339 2.58 -23.70 9.01
C LEU A 339 4.00 -24.09 9.44
N ASP A 340 4.79 -24.61 8.51
CA ASP A 340 6.14 -25.10 8.77
C ASP A 340 7.20 -24.25 8.07
N LEU A 341 7.95 -23.48 8.86
CA LEU A 341 9.00 -22.60 8.35
C LEU A 341 10.37 -23.26 8.35
N SER A 342 10.52 -24.51 8.79
CA SER A 342 11.83 -25.17 8.96
C SER A 342 12.69 -25.21 7.70
N GLY A 343 12.08 -25.04 6.51
CA GLY A 343 12.78 -24.98 5.23
C GLY A 343 13.43 -23.63 4.87
N PHE A 344 13.23 -22.57 5.65
CA PHE A 344 13.75 -21.23 5.35
C PHE A 344 15.08 -20.96 6.08
N ALA A 345 16.15 -21.66 5.70
CA ALA A 345 17.42 -21.66 6.44
C ALA A 345 18.13 -20.29 6.55
N LYS A 346 17.75 -19.33 5.70
CA LYS A 346 18.27 -17.95 5.69
C LYS A 346 17.38 -16.94 6.40
N LEU A 347 16.21 -17.35 6.87
CA LEU A 347 15.26 -16.45 7.52
C LEU A 347 15.85 -15.87 8.81
N ARG A 348 15.95 -14.54 8.85
CA ARG A 348 16.43 -13.73 9.97
C ARG A 348 15.30 -13.06 10.70
N GLU A 349 14.31 -12.53 9.99
CA GLU A 349 13.13 -11.92 10.61
C GLU A 349 11.83 -12.47 10.04
N TRP A 350 10.90 -12.79 10.93
CA TRP A 350 9.53 -13.10 10.55
C TRP A 350 8.55 -12.20 11.30
N ASN A 351 7.90 -11.32 10.55
CA ASN A 351 6.94 -10.35 11.05
C ASN A 351 5.55 -10.70 10.50
N VAL A 352 4.58 -10.96 11.36
CA VAL A 352 3.20 -11.26 10.98
C VAL A 352 2.31 -10.12 11.46
N GLY A 353 1.59 -9.49 10.55
CA GLY A 353 0.58 -8.48 10.87
C GLY A 353 -0.66 -9.10 11.52
N ASP A 354 -1.65 -8.27 11.83
CA ASP A 354 -2.79 -8.65 12.67
C ASP A 354 -3.81 -9.50 11.93
N TYR A 355 -4.60 -10.31 12.64
CA TYR A 355 -5.66 -11.17 12.08
C TYR A 355 -5.18 -12.12 10.97
N CYS A 356 -4.01 -12.72 11.12
CA CYS A 356 -3.46 -13.67 10.16
C CYS A 356 -3.57 -15.13 10.65
N PHE A 357 -3.61 -16.08 9.71
CA PHE A 357 -3.46 -17.52 9.98
C PHE A 357 -4.47 -18.12 10.98
N GLN A 358 -5.72 -17.65 10.99
CA GLN A 358 -6.76 -18.10 11.93
C GLN A 358 -7.06 -19.62 11.80
N THR A 359 -6.93 -20.16 10.58
CA THR A 359 -7.13 -21.56 10.25
C THR A 359 -5.95 -22.48 10.58
N VAL A 360 -4.76 -21.92 10.89
CA VAL A 360 -3.56 -22.70 11.22
C VAL A 360 -3.66 -23.25 12.62
N GLU A 361 -3.40 -24.55 12.75
CA GLU A 361 -3.41 -25.26 14.02
C GLU A 361 -1.99 -25.50 14.53
N VAL A 362 -1.05 -25.76 13.64
CA VAL A 362 0.33 -26.09 14.02
C VAL A 362 1.32 -25.10 13.41
N LEU A 363 2.10 -24.42 14.23
CA LEU A 363 3.22 -23.58 13.79
C LEU A 363 4.55 -24.20 14.21
N LYS A 364 5.47 -24.34 13.26
CA LYS A 364 6.81 -24.89 13.46
C LYS A 364 7.89 -23.91 13.01
N LEU A 365 8.67 -23.46 13.99
CA LEU A 365 9.90 -22.71 13.85
C LEU A 365 11.05 -23.60 14.36
N ILE A 366 11.52 -24.51 13.51
CA ILE A 366 12.44 -25.58 13.91
C ILE A 366 13.73 -25.50 13.11
N GLY A 367 14.88 -25.46 13.80
CA GLY A 367 16.20 -25.50 13.15
C GLY A 367 16.54 -24.27 12.31
N LEU A 368 15.88 -23.13 12.56
CA LEU A 368 16.11 -21.86 11.88
C LEU A 368 17.32 -21.15 12.49
N THR A 369 18.52 -21.51 12.00
CA THR A 369 19.77 -21.10 12.66
C THR A 369 20.08 -19.62 12.57
N GLN A 370 19.54 -18.91 11.58
CA GLN A 370 19.74 -17.48 11.37
C GLN A 370 18.59 -16.62 11.91
N LEU A 371 17.51 -17.22 12.42
CA LEU A 371 16.35 -16.47 12.86
C LEU A 371 16.69 -15.66 14.10
N GLU A 372 16.57 -14.35 14.01
CA GLU A 372 16.90 -13.37 15.05
C GLU A 372 15.66 -12.85 15.76
N ARG A 373 14.57 -12.67 15.02
CA ARG A 373 13.36 -11.99 15.51
C ARG A 373 12.09 -12.57 14.94
N VAL A 374 11.11 -12.79 15.82
CA VAL A 374 9.75 -13.18 15.46
C VAL A 374 8.76 -12.21 16.08
N VAL A 375 7.91 -11.61 15.25
CA VAL A 375 6.79 -10.77 15.67
C VAL A 375 5.50 -11.31 15.12
N ILE A 376 4.49 -11.46 15.98
CA ILE A 376 3.15 -11.86 15.58
C ILE A 376 2.16 -10.82 16.11
N GLY A 377 1.43 -10.19 15.20
CA GLY A 377 0.40 -9.17 15.48
C GLY A 377 -0.83 -9.74 16.18
N TYR A 378 -1.78 -8.88 16.54
CA TYR A 378 -2.91 -9.29 17.38
C TYR A 378 -3.91 -10.20 16.64
N TYR A 379 -4.59 -11.08 17.38
CA TYR A 379 -5.60 -12.02 16.85
C TYR A 379 -5.08 -12.95 15.74
N CYS A 380 -3.80 -13.32 15.78
CA CYS A 380 -3.24 -14.33 14.89
C CYS A 380 -3.32 -15.72 15.53
N PHE A 381 -3.59 -16.76 14.73
CA PHE A 381 -3.76 -18.13 15.25
C PHE A 381 -4.83 -18.18 16.36
N ALA A 382 -5.92 -17.43 16.17
CA ALA A 382 -7.04 -17.31 17.07
C ALA A 382 -8.36 -17.35 16.27
N ASP A 383 -9.45 -17.76 16.91
CA ASP A 383 -10.77 -17.82 16.29
C ASP A 383 -11.43 -16.43 16.28
N GLU A 384 -12.16 -16.08 15.20
CA GLU A 384 -12.74 -14.74 15.02
C GLU A 384 -13.85 -14.40 16.03
N GLU A 385 -14.55 -15.42 16.53
CA GLU A 385 -15.63 -15.24 17.49
C GLU A 385 -15.12 -15.46 18.91
N TYR A 386 -14.66 -14.37 19.55
CA TYR A 386 -14.45 -14.29 20.99
C TYR A 386 -15.80 -14.26 21.76
N ASN A 387 -16.77 -15.08 21.33
CA ASN A 387 -18.10 -15.16 21.93
C ASN A 387 -18.18 -16.37 22.85
N VAL A 388 -18.19 -16.05 24.14
CA VAL A 388 -18.52 -16.90 25.27
C VAL A 388 -19.80 -17.68 24.94
N GLN A 389 -19.71 -19.00 24.66
CA GLN A 389 -20.68 -20.06 25.05
C GLN A 389 -20.71 -21.36 24.20
N THR A 390 -19.79 -21.66 23.28
CA THR A 390 -19.83 -23.00 22.67
C THR A 390 -18.47 -23.68 22.54
N ASP A 391 -18.36 -24.88 23.12
CA ASP A 391 -17.31 -25.89 22.98
C ASP A 391 -17.07 -26.39 21.53
N LYS A 392 -17.45 -25.62 20.50
CA LYS A 392 -17.59 -26.11 19.13
C LYS A 392 -16.59 -25.62 18.09
N MET A 393 -15.65 -24.74 18.43
CA MET A 393 -14.48 -24.49 17.59
C MET A 393 -13.30 -24.19 18.47
N ASN A 394 -12.47 -25.20 18.75
CA ASN A 394 -11.19 -24.92 19.36
C ASN A 394 -10.16 -25.92 18.84
N PRO A 395 -9.47 -25.62 17.72
CA PRO A 395 -8.47 -26.53 17.18
C PRO A 395 -7.39 -26.81 18.23
N ASN A 396 -6.85 -28.02 18.26
CA ASN A 396 -5.76 -28.37 19.17
C ASN A 396 -4.47 -27.69 18.70
N ARG A 397 -4.38 -26.37 18.92
CA ARG A 397 -3.28 -25.57 18.40
C ARG A 397 -1.97 -25.96 19.08
N ARG A 398 -0.89 -26.04 18.28
CA ARG A 398 0.45 -26.43 18.72
C ARG A 398 1.51 -25.48 18.18
N PHE A 399 2.36 -25.00 19.06
CA PHE A 399 3.48 -24.13 18.71
C PHE A 399 4.80 -24.82 19.02
N TYR A 400 5.72 -24.83 18.05
CA TYR A 400 7.05 -25.42 18.20
C TYR A 400 8.13 -24.40 17.86
N LEU A 401 8.96 -24.09 18.83
CA LEU A 401 10.17 -23.28 18.71
C LEU A 401 11.34 -24.11 19.27
N LYS A 402 11.95 -24.97 18.42
CA LYS A 402 12.88 -26.01 18.89
C LYS A 402 13.97 -26.40 17.89
N ASN A 403 14.85 -27.32 18.30
CA ASN A 403 16.01 -27.83 17.54
C ASN A 403 17.05 -26.74 17.22
N TYR A 404 17.54 -26.07 18.27
CA TYR A 404 18.68 -25.14 18.24
C TYR A 404 18.47 -23.93 17.32
N LEU A 405 17.96 -22.84 17.90
CA LEU A 405 17.88 -21.52 17.26
C LEU A 405 18.90 -20.57 17.91
N PRO A 406 20.18 -20.65 17.51
CA PRO A 406 21.28 -19.94 18.18
C PRO A 406 21.25 -18.42 17.98
N SER A 407 20.50 -17.89 17.01
CA SER A 407 20.49 -16.45 16.75
C SER A 407 19.24 -15.74 17.28
N LEU A 408 18.25 -16.50 17.78
CA LEU A 408 16.95 -15.93 18.14
C LEU A 408 17.06 -15.12 19.42
N LYS A 409 16.85 -13.80 19.32
CA LYS A 409 16.96 -12.84 20.43
C LYS A 409 15.62 -12.40 20.98
N SER A 410 14.61 -12.28 20.12
CA SER A 410 13.30 -11.75 20.52
C SER A 410 12.12 -12.47 19.90
N LEU A 411 11.11 -12.73 20.74
CA LEU A 411 9.81 -13.25 20.38
C LEU A 411 8.73 -12.31 20.93
N LEU A 412 7.95 -11.69 20.05
CA LEU A 412 6.95 -10.70 20.43
C LEU A 412 5.59 -11.11 19.89
N PHE A 413 4.65 -11.42 20.78
CA PHE A 413 3.27 -11.72 20.44
C PHE A 413 2.36 -10.58 20.88
N GLY A 414 1.50 -10.12 19.96
CA GLY A 414 0.40 -9.21 20.26
C GLY A 414 -0.68 -9.89 21.10
N CYS A 415 -1.77 -9.16 21.37
CA CYS A 415 -2.89 -9.70 22.14
C CYS A 415 -3.58 -10.85 21.38
N THR A 416 -4.05 -11.85 22.12
CA THR A 416 -4.91 -12.91 21.59
C THR A 416 -4.23 -13.73 20.48
N VAL A 417 -2.94 -14.05 20.69
CA VAL A 417 -2.14 -14.88 19.77
C VAL A 417 -2.03 -16.30 20.33
N PHE A 418 -2.37 -17.33 19.55
CA PHE A 418 -2.36 -18.73 20.02
C PHE A 418 -3.21 -18.96 21.29
N CYS A 419 -4.44 -18.45 21.31
CA CYS A 419 -5.35 -18.71 22.42
C CYS A 419 -5.78 -20.18 22.47
N TYR A 420 -5.93 -20.72 23.68
CA TYR A 420 -6.36 -22.10 23.93
C TYR A 420 -5.53 -23.15 23.21
N CYS A 421 -4.21 -22.96 23.19
CA CYS A 421 -3.29 -23.97 22.66
C CYS A 421 -3.23 -25.19 23.57
N THR A 422 -2.94 -26.35 22.97
CA THR A 422 -2.74 -27.63 23.70
C THR A 422 -1.26 -27.91 23.91
N TYR A 423 -0.39 -27.31 23.12
CA TYR A 423 1.02 -27.64 23.16
C TYR A 423 1.86 -26.44 22.75
N ALA A 424 2.85 -26.07 23.57
CA ALA A 424 3.86 -25.11 23.18
C ALA A 424 5.24 -25.61 23.61
N VAL A 425 6.21 -25.62 22.69
CA VAL A 425 7.58 -26.06 22.98
C VAL A 425 8.56 -24.94 22.70
N PHE A 426 9.39 -24.66 23.69
CA PHE A 426 10.55 -23.78 23.63
C PHE A 426 11.77 -24.61 24.02
N GLU A 427 12.59 -24.97 23.04
CA GLU A 427 13.71 -25.87 23.29
C GLU A 427 14.98 -25.40 22.60
N ASN A 428 16.05 -25.28 23.38
CA ASN A 428 17.39 -24.96 22.91
C ASN A 428 17.49 -23.59 22.21
N LEU A 429 17.18 -22.53 22.97
CA LEU A 429 17.15 -21.12 22.54
C LEU A 429 18.20 -20.30 23.34
N PRO A 430 19.51 -20.47 23.07
CA PRO A 430 20.57 -19.98 23.96
C PRO A 430 20.70 -18.45 24.01
N GLU A 431 20.36 -17.75 22.92
CA GLU A 431 20.50 -16.29 22.82
C GLU A 431 19.16 -15.55 23.01
N LEU A 432 18.09 -16.24 23.40
CA LEU A 432 16.77 -15.63 23.57
C LEU A 432 16.74 -14.76 24.83
N THR A 433 16.74 -13.44 24.64
CA THR A 433 16.74 -12.46 25.74
C THR A 433 15.37 -11.89 26.06
N THR A 434 14.48 -11.85 25.07
CA THR A 434 13.21 -11.13 25.17
C THR A 434 12.04 -11.99 24.70
N ILE A 435 11.07 -12.18 25.58
CA ILE A 435 9.75 -12.72 25.24
C ILE A 435 8.71 -11.73 25.74
N GLU A 436 7.95 -11.13 24.82
CA GLU A 436 6.81 -10.27 25.15
C GLU A 436 5.53 -10.93 24.67
N LEU A 437 4.58 -11.07 25.59
CA LEU A 437 3.30 -11.72 25.35
C LEU A 437 2.19 -10.72 25.67
N GLY A 438 1.41 -10.34 24.65
CA GLY A 438 0.22 -9.52 24.81
C GLY A 438 -0.87 -10.23 25.58
N ALA A 439 -1.90 -9.49 26.01
CA ALA A 439 -3.02 -10.03 26.78
C ALA A 439 -3.66 -11.24 26.07
N ASP A 440 -3.99 -12.28 26.83
CA ASP A 440 -4.58 -13.53 26.35
C ASP A 440 -3.78 -14.26 25.26
N SER A 441 -2.49 -13.95 25.08
CA SER A 441 -1.61 -14.72 24.19
C SER A 441 -1.03 -15.94 24.88
N LEU A 442 -0.83 -17.01 24.10
CA LEU A 442 -0.30 -18.30 24.56
C LEU A 442 -1.08 -18.89 25.75
N THR A 443 -2.41 -18.72 25.77
CA THR A 443 -3.26 -19.34 26.79
C THR A 443 -3.47 -20.82 26.47
N PHE A 444 -3.60 -21.65 27.51
CA PHE A 444 -3.76 -23.10 27.36
C PHE A 444 -5.19 -23.53 27.68
N LYS A 445 -5.65 -24.61 27.03
CA LYS A 445 -6.91 -25.25 27.43
C LYS A 445 -6.79 -25.78 28.85
N VAL A 446 -7.90 -25.74 29.59
CA VAL A 446 -8.02 -26.37 30.90
C VAL A 446 -8.35 -27.85 30.69
N ASP A 447 -7.41 -28.59 30.11
CA ASP A 447 -7.46 -30.04 29.96
C ASP A 447 -6.15 -30.69 30.45
N GLU A 448 -6.21 -31.92 30.95
CA GLU A 448 -5.04 -32.63 31.49
C GLU A 448 -3.96 -32.97 30.44
N SER A 449 -4.23 -32.69 29.15
CA SER A 449 -3.35 -33.00 28.03
C SER A 449 -2.56 -31.80 27.51
N SER A 450 -2.80 -30.61 28.06
CA SER A 450 -2.16 -29.38 27.62
C SER A 450 -0.79 -29.19 28.26
N GLU A 451 0.26 -29.02 27.45
CA GLU A 451 1.64 -28.95 27.94
C GLU A 451 2.40 -27.72 27.38
N LEU A 452 3.09 -27.02 28.28
CA LEU A 452 4.16 -26.08 27.96
C LEU A 452 5.50 -26.74 28.29
N ILE A 453 6.34 -26.94 27.28
CA ILE A 453 7.67 -27.54 27.44
C ILE A 453 8.72 -26.46 27.23
N MET A 454 9.53 -26.22 28.26
CA MET A 454 10.71 -25.36 28.18
C MET A 454 11.95 -26.20 28.51
N ARG A 455 12.90 -26.30 27.58
CA ARG A 455 14.14 -27.09 27.74
C ARG A 455 15.34 -26.32 27.25
N SER A 456 16.40 -26.23 28.05
CA SER A 456 17.70 -25.78 27.58
C SER A 456 18.43 -26.97 26.93
N GLY A 457 19.06 -26.75 25.77
CA GLY A 457 19.89 -27.77 25.12
C GLY A 457 21.24 -27.88 25.81
N GLY A 458 21.23 -28.41 27.04
CA GLY A 458 22.44 -28.90 27.70
C GLY A 458 22.68 -30.34 27.31
N ASP A 459 23.91 -30.62 26.87
CA ASP A 459 24.42 -31.96 26.68
C ASP A 459 24.11 -32.83 27.92
N ARG A 460 24.02 -34.15 27.73
CA ARG A 460 24.10 -35.10 28.84
C ARG A 460 25.53 -35.12 29.39
N SER A 461 26.03 -34.00 29.89
CA SER A 461 27.14 -33.95 30.84
C SER A 461 27.34 -32.55 31.39
N LYS A 462 27.15 -32.48 32.71
CA LYS A 462 27.53 -31.45 33.69
C LYS A 462 26.54 -30.32 33.94
#